data_AF-M0P677-F1
#
_entry.id   AF-M0P677-F1
#
_cell.length_a   1.000
_cell.length_b   1.000
_cell.length_c   1.000
_cell.angle_alpha   90.00
_cell.angle_beta   90.00
_cell.angle_gamma   90.00
#
_symmetry.space_group_name_H-M   'P 1'
#
loop_
_entity.id
_entity.type
_entity.pdbx_description
1 polymer ?
#
loop_
_entity_poly.entity_id
_entity_poly.type
_entity_poly.pdbx_seq_one_letter_code
_entity_poly.pdbx_strand_id
1 'polypeptide(L)'
;DANLDRVPDDYRRRQTLKNSERYYTPELKEREEEIVGAAERADALEYELFVDVRDRVAEETERIQGLADAIAALDALRSLATVAVERDYVRPEIVADPDSAPDAGVEIEGGRHPVVERAEASFVPNDADLPCGSIAVITGPNMSGKSTYMRSIALAVVLAQTGSFVPAQAASIPVFDRVFTRVGASDDIAGGQSTFMREMSELTEILHDAGPDSLVLLDEVGRGTATTDGRAIARAAAEFIHDELGATALFATHYHDLTDLAAERERAFNLHFTATREDGDVTFLHRVVPGASSSSYGVEVAELAGVPAPVVERSRDLVAAETGDAEAGRTESGAPDAVGPEGGAPDDGGEAGDASLREFLAEEEGHDTAGDADGDDGDSADSGQDRESERAPAEPAADLTAALRDLDLARMTPIEALNALHDLQSRVDDDG
;
A
#
# COMPACT_ATOMS: atom_id res chain seq x y z
N ASP A 1 -32.24 -51.82 57.30
CA ASP A 1 -32.67 -50.44 56.95
C ASP A 1 -33.95 -50.09 57.69
N ALA A 2 -34.08 -48.83 58.12
CA ALA A 2 -35.22 -48.40 58.92
C ALA A 2 -36.49 -48.22 58.06
N ASN A 3 -37.62 -48.76 58.53
CA ASN A 3 -38.96 -48.68 57.91
C ASN A 3 -39.20 -49.54 56.65
N LEU A 4 -38.34 -50.51 56.30
CA LEU A 4 -38.60 -51.46 55.20
C LEU A 4 -39.91 -52.24 55.38
N ASP A 5 -40.21 -52.59 56.63
CA ASP A 5 -41.41 -53.28 57.09
C ASP A 5 -42.70 -52.44 56.95
N ARG A 6 -42.57 -51.14 56.67
CA ARG A 6 -43.67 -50.19 56.46
C ARG A 6 -43.91 -49.86 54.99
N VAL A 7 -43.09 -50.39 54.08
CA VAL A 7 -43.26 -50.21 52.64
C VAL A 7 -44.39 -51.16 52.17
N PRO A 8 -45.43 -50.66 51.48
CA PRO A 8 -46.50 -51.51 50.98
C PRO A 8 -46.01 -52.60 50.02
N ASP A 9 -46.66 -53.77 50.03
CA ASP A 9 -46.23 -54.95 49.25
C ASP A 9 -46.27 -54.74 47.73
N ASP A 10 -47.06 -53.78 47.25
CA ASP A 10 -47.21 -53.42 45.84
C ASP A 10 -46.11 -52.47 45.33
N TYR A 11 -45.27 -51.93 46.23
CA TYR A 11 -44.15 -51.04 45.88
C TYR A 11 -42.94 -51.86 45.44
N ARG A 12 -42.48 -51.62 44.21
CA ARG A 12 -41.30 -52.28 43.64
C ARG A 12 -40.09 -51.38 43.73
N ARG A 13 -38.99 -51.90 44.29
CA ARG A 13 -37.76 -51.11 44.48
C ARG A 13 -37.12 -50.77 43.12
N ARG A 14 -36.81 -49.48 42.90
CA ARG A 14 -36.14 -48.96 41.69
C ARG A 14 -34.65 -48.70 41.90
N GLN A 15 -34.29 -48.05 42.99
CA GLN A 15 -32.93 -47.56 43.24
C GLN A 15 -32.67 -47.42 44.74
N THR A 16 -31.50 -47.86 45.21
CA THR A 16 -31.04 -47.65 46.60
C THR A 16 -29.96 -46.57 46.62
N LEU A 17 -30.14 -45.57 47.48
CA LEU A 17 -29.20 -44.48 47.73
C LEU A 17 -28.65 -44.58 49.16
N LYS A 18 -27.56 -43.86 49.46
CA LYS A 18 -26.85 -43.95 50.76
C LYS A 18 -27.75 -43.79 52.00
N ASN A 19 -28.82 -42.99 51.89
CA ASN A 19 -29.74 -42.69 53.00
C ASN A 19 -31.23 -42.86 52.62
N SER A 20 -31.57 -43.43 51.46
CA SER A 20 -32.97 -43.59 51.05
C SER A 20 -33.15 -44.70 50.00
N GLU A 21 -34.35 -45.27 49.94
CA GLU A 21 -34.74 -46.20 48.88
C GLU A 21 -35.87 -45.59 48.05
N ARG A 22 -35.75 -45.71 46.72
CA ARG A 22 -36.76 -45.26 45.76
C ARG A 22 -37.52 -46.47 45.23
N TYR A 23 -38.84 -46.36 45.23
CA TYR A 23 -39.76 -47.39 44.77
C TYR A 23 -40.68 -46.81 43.70
N TYR A 24 -41.32 -47.68 42.92
CA TYR A 24 -42.41 -47.34 42.02
C TYR A 24 -43.59 -48.28 42.26
N THR A 25 -44.80 -47.78 42.04
CA THR A 25 -46.02 -48.60 41.98
C THR A 25 -46.31 -49.01 40.54
N PRO A 26 -47.10 -50.07 40.31
CA PRO A 26 -47.58 -50.41 38.97
C PRO A 26 -48.25 -49.22 38.27
N GLU A 27 -49.12 -48.49 38.97
CA GLU A 27 -49.79 -47.28 38.47
C GLU A 27 -48.82 -46.17 38.08
N LEU A 28 -47.77 -45.93 38.89
CA LEU A 28 -46.75 -44.92 38.60
C LEU A 28 -45.92 -45.32 37.38
N LYS A 29 -45.64 -46.62 37.20
CA LYS A 29 -44.91 -47.12 36.04
C LYS A 29 -45.71 -46.98 34.75
N GLU A 30 -47.01 -47.31 34.78
CA GLU A 30 -47.91 -47.08 33.63
C GLU A 30 -47.95 -45.60 33.25
N ARG A 31 -48.02 -44.70 34.23
CA ARG A 31 -48.00 -43.26 33.98
C ARG A 31 -46.65 -42.76 33.45
N GLU A 32 -45.54 -43.30 33.94
CA GLU A 32 -44.20 -43.01 33.43
C GLU A 32 -44.06 -43.42 31.96
N GLU A 33 -44.51 -44.63 31.60
CA GLU A 33 -44.49 -45.13 30.21
C GLU A 33 -45.38 -44.26 29.30
N GLU A 34 -46.54 -43.83 29.77
CA GLU A 34 -47.41 -42.90 29.04
C GLU A 34 -46.74 -41.53 28.82
N ILE A 35 -46.09 -40.98 29.85
CA ILE A 35 -45.38 -39.69 29.77
C ILE A 35 -44.20 -39.78 28.80
N VAL A 36 -43.36 -40.82 28.92
CA VAL A 36 -42.20 -41.02 28.04
C VAL A 36 -42.66 -41.20 26.60
N GLY A 37 -43.66 -42.05 26.36
CA GLY A 37 -44.21 -42.23 25.01
C GLY A 37 -44.93 -41.00 24.46
N ALA A 38 -45.45 -40.11 25.30
CA ALA A 38 -45.98 -38.82 24.87
C ALA A 38 -44.85 -37.83 24.50
N ALA A 39 -43.76 -37.81 25.26
CA ALA A 39 -42.59 -36.98 24.98
C ALA A 39 -41.91 -37.39 23.66
N GLU A 40 -41.67 -38.69 23.46
CA GLU A 40 -41.08 -39.20 22.20
C GLU A 40 -41.94 -38.86 20.97
N ARG A 41 -43.27 -38.91 21.12
CA ARG A 41 -44.19 -38.50 20.04
C ARG A 41 -44.19 -36.99 19.81
N ALA A 42 -44.02 -36.20 20.87
CA ALA A 42 -43.90 -34.75 20.76
C ALA A 42 -42.61 -34.36 20.02
N ASP A 43 -41.47 -34.95 20.38
CA ASP A 43 -40.18 -34.70 19.74
C ASP A 43 -40.19 -35.11 18.26
N ALA A 44 -40.79 -36.26 17.94
CA ALA A 44 -40.94 -36.72 16.55
C ALA A 44 -41.79 -35.76 15.72
N LEU A 45 -42.91 -35.28 16.28
CA LEU A 45 -43.78 -34.32 15.62
C LEU A 45 -43.09 -32.95 15.46
N GLU A 46 -42.32 -32.51 16.45
CA GLU A 46 -41.55 -31.27 16.35
C GLU A 46 -40.51 -31.34 15.22
N TYR A 47 -39.79 -32.45 15.09
CA TYR A 47 -38.82 -32.63 14.01
C TYR A 47 -39.49 -32.66 12.63
N GLU A 48 -40.65 -33.33 12.50
CA GLU A 48 -41.44 -33.31 11.27
C GLU A 48 -41.84 -31.88 10.89
N LEU A 49 -42.39 -31.12 11.83
CA LEU A 49 -42.77 -29.71 11.61
C LEU A 49 -41.56 -28.82 11.28
N PHE A 50 -40.40 -29.07 11.90
CA PHE A 50 -39.16 -28.36 11.57
C PHE A 50 -38.71 -28.63 10.13
N VAL A 51 -38.73 -29.90 9.70
CA VAL A 51 -38.40 -30.28 8.31
C VAL A 51 -39.36 -29.63 7.33
N ASP A 52 -40.66 -29.62 7.62
CA ASP A 52 -41.66 -28.93 6.79
C ASP A 52 -41.36 -27.43 6.65
N VAL A 53 -40.96 -26.76 7.73
CA VAL A 53 -40.55 -25.35 7.68
C VAL A 53 -39.30 -25.18 6.83
N ARG A 54 -38.28 -26.03 7.02
CA ARG A 54 -37.04 -25.99 6.23
C ARG A 54 -37.33 -26.16 4.75
N ASP A 55 -38.17 -27.12 4.37
CA ASP A 55 -38.46 -27.41 2.97
C ASP A 55 -39.24 -26.26 2.32
N ARG A 56 -40.19 -25.64 3.05
CA ARG A 56 -40.86 -24.40 2.61
C ARG A 56 -39.90 -23.21 2.45
N VAL A 57 -38.88 -23.10 3.28
CA VAL A 57 -37.83 -22.06 3.12
C VAL A 57 -36.93 -22.38 1.93
N ALA A 58 -36.62 -23.66 1.69
CA ALA A 58 -35.81 -24.11 0.56
C ALA A 58 -36.48 -23.80 -0.79
N GLU A 59 -37.82 -23.89 -0.87
CA GLU A 59 -38.59 -23.46 -2.05
C GLU A 59 -38.40 -21.97 -2.38
N GLU A 60 -38.02 -21.15 -1.40
CA GLU A 60 -37.80 -19.71 -1.54
C GLU A 60 -36.32 -19.34 -1.77
N THR A 61 -35.44 -20.32 -2.04
CA THR A 61 -33.99 -20.12 -2.16
C THR A 61 -33.64 -19.03 -3.18
N GLU A 62 -34.23 -19.07 -4.37
CA GLU A 62 -33.95 -18.08 -5.43
C GLU A 62 -34.32 -16.66 -5.00
N ARG A 63 -35.44 -16.51 -4.28
CA ARG A 63 -35.90 -15.21 -3.76
C ARG A 63 -34.94 -14.69 -2.68
N ILE A 64 -34.46 -15.57 -1.80
CA ILE A 64 -33.51 -15.22 -0.74
C ILE A 64 -32.15 -14.83 -1.32
N GLN A 65 -31.64 -15.58 -2.31
CA GLN A 65 -30.39 -15.27 -3.00
C GLN A 65 -30.48 -13.95 -3.75
N GLY A 66 -31.57 -13.70 -4.49
CA GLY A 66 -31.77 -12.42 -5.16
C GLY A 66 -31.85 -11.22 -4.20
N LEU A 67 -32.42 -11.42 -3.00
CA LEU A 67 -32.37 -10.40 -1.94
C LEU A 67 -30.94 -10.19 -1.42
N ALA A 68 -30.18 -11.26 -1.22
CA ALA A 68 -28.79 -11.18 -0.77
C ALA A 68 -27.92 -10.42 -1.78
N ASP A 69 -28.06 -10.70 -3.08
CA ASP A 69 -27.33 -10.01 -4.15
C ASP A 69 -27.67 -8.51 -4.19
N ALA A 70 -28.95 -8.16 -4.03
CA ALA A 70 -29.39 -6.76 -4.00
C ALA A 70 -28.84 -6.01 -2.77
N ILE A 71 -28.81 -6.65 -1.60
CA ILE A 71 -28.21 -6.06 -0.38
C ILE A 71 -26.70 -5.93 -0.54
N ALA A 72 -26.02 -6.94 -1.11
CA ALA A 72 -24.59 -6.91 -1.34
C ALA A 72 -24.18 -5.77 -2.29
N ALA A 73 -24.93 -5.58 -3.39
CA ALA A 73 -24.71 -4.47 -4.31
C ALA A 73 -24.91 -3.11 -3.62
N LEU A 74 -25.96 -2.97 -2.80
CA LEU A 74 -26.21 -1.76 -2.02
C LEU A 74 -25.08 -1.47 -1.02
N ASP A 75 -24.61 -2.50 -0.30
CA ASP A 75 -23.54 -2.38 0.69
C ASP A 75 -22.21 -1.96 0.03
N ALA A 76 -21.86 -2.59 -1.10
CA ALA A 76 -20.67 -2.24 -1.87
C ALA A 76 -20.73 -0.78 -2.36
N LEU A 77 -21.83 -0.36 -2.99
CA LEU A 77 -22.00 1.01 -3.48
C LEU A 77 -21.98 2.04 -2.34
N ARG A 78 -22.62 1.72 -1.21
CA ARG A 78 -22.62 2.59 -0.02
C ARG A 78 -21.24 2.71 0.60
N SER A 79 -20.47 1.61 0.62
CA SER A 79 -19.08 1.61 1.09
C SER A 79 -18.20 2.54 0.25
N LEU A 80 -18.25 2.41 -1.08
CA LEU A 80 -17.52 3.28 -2.00
C LEU A 80 -17.92 4.76 -1.83
N ALA A 81 -19.22 5.04 -1.76
CA ALA A 81 -19.73 6.40 -1.57
C ALA A 81 -19.32 7.01 -0.22
N THR A 82 -19.25 6.20 0.84
CA THR A 82 -18.83 6.65 2.18
C THR A 82 -17.37 7.09 2.14
N VAL A 83 -16.49 6.28 1.56
CA VAL A 83 -15.06 6.65 1.39
C VAL A 83 -14.93 7.91 0.55
N ALA A 84 -15.70 8.02 -0.54
CA ALA A 84 -15.63 9.17 -1.42
C ALA A 84 -15.97 10.49 -0.72
N VAL A 85 -17.02 10.49 0.11
CA VAL A 85 -17.44 11.68 0.87
C VAL A 85 -16.47 11.99 1.99
N GLU A 86 -15.96 10.99 2.71
CA GLU A 86 -15.06 11.21 3.84
C GLU A 86 -13.66 11.68 3.43
N ARG A 87 -13.27 11.44 2.17
CA ARG A 87 -11.90 11.66 1.66
C ARG A 87 -11.83 12.62 0.48
N ASP A 88 -12.94 13.28 0.18
CA ASP A 88 -13.06 14.22 -0.93
C ASP A 88 -12.60 13.59 -2.26
N TYR A 89 -13.05 12.37 -2.54
CA TYR A 89 -12.80 11.76 -3.84
C TYR A 89 -13.79 12.29 -4.87
N VAL A 90 -13.37 12.29 -6.13
CA VAL A 90 -14.15 12.83 -7.24
C VAL A 90 -14.58 11.74 -8.19
N ARG A 91 -15.73 11.94 -8.83
CA ARG A 91 -16.20 11.01 -9.84
C ARG A 91 -15.32 11.19 -11.08
N PRO A 92 -14.58 10.16 -11.52
CA PRO A 92 -13.79 10.28 -12.75
C PRO A 92 -14.71 10.32 -13.97
N GLU A 93 -14.27 11.01 -15.02
CA GLU A 93 -14.76 10.81 -16.37
C GLU A 93 -14.10 9.56 -16.97
N ILE A 94 -14.90 8.57 -17.36
CA ILE A 94 -14.39 7.35 -17.99
C ILE A 94 -14.50 7.50 -19.50
N VAL A 95 -13.36 7.50 -20.19
CA VAL A 95 -13.31 7.55 -21.65
C VAL A 95 -13.32 6.10 -22.17
N ALA A 96 -14.52 5.55 -22.32
CA ALA A 96 -14.72 4.11 -22.53
C ALA A 96 -14.72 3.64 -23.99
N ASP A 97 -14.96 4.54 -24.94
CA ASP A 97 -15.06 4.19 -26.35
C ASP A 97 -13.80 4.66 -27.11
N PRO A 98 -12.87 3.74 -27.43
CA PRO A 98 -11.68 4.08 -28.20
C PRO A 98 -12.00 4.58 -29.62
N ASP A 99 -13.18 4.28 -30.18
CA ASP A 99 -13.60 4.87 -31.46
C ASP A 99 -14.04 6.34 -31.30
N SER A 100 -14.49 6.74 -30.11
CA SER A 100 -14.92 8.11 -29.80
C SER A 100 -13.76 9.04 -29.46
N ALA A 101 -12.69 8.49 -28.88
CA ALA A 101 -11.49 9.22 -28.47
C ALA A 101 -10.26 8.28 -28.51
N PRO A 102 -9.74 7.95 -29.71
CA PRO A 102 -8.64 6.99 -29.87
C PRO A 102 -7.32 7.43 -29.23
N ASP A 103 -7.18 8.74 -28.99
CA ASP A 103 -5.98 9.35 -28.41
C ASP A 103 -6.18 9.73 -26.94
N ALA A 104 -7.21 9.20 -26.26
CA ALA A 104 -7.51 9.51 -24.87
C ALA A 104 -6.36 9.10 -23.92
N GLY A 105 -5.78 10.09 -23.25
CA GLY A 105 -4.76 9.91 -22.22
C GLY A 105 -5.33 9.87 -20.81
N VAL A 106 -4.47 9.63 -19.83
CA VAL A 106 -4.80 9.80 -18.40
C VAL A 106 -4.57 11.25 -18.02
N GLU A 107 -5.62 11.90 -17.51
CA GLU A 107 -5.55 13.25 -16.95
C GLU A 107 -6.03 13.20 -15.50
N ILE A 108 -5.19 13.58 -14.55
CA ILE A 108 -5.50 13.64 -13.13
C ILE A 108 -5.00 14.97 -12.59
N GLU A 109 -5.89 15.77 -11.99
CA GLU A 109 -5.54 17.01 -11.30
C GLU A 109 -5.52 16.75 -9.79
N GLY A 110 -4.45 17.16 -9.12
CA GLY A 110 -4.29 17.01 -7.66
C GLY A 110 -4.43 15.57 -7.18
N GLY A 111 -3.82 14.62 -7.89
CA GLY A 111 -3.86 13.19 -7.58
C GLY A 111 -3.18 12.84 -6.26
N ARG A 112 -3.79 11.96 -5.48
CA ARG A 112 -3.32 11.51 -4.17
C ARG A 112 -3.22 9.99 -4.11
N HIS A 113 -2.31 9.48 -3.28
CA HIS A 113 -2.21 8.04 -3.06
C HIS A 113 -3.19 7.60 -1.95
N PRO A 114 -4.20 6.75 -2.23
CA PRO A 114 -5.34 6.50 -1.33
C PRO A 114 -4.97 5.82 0.00
N VAL A 115 -3.80 5.16 0.06
CA VAL A 115 -3.25 4.57 1.29
C VAL A 115 -2.28 5.51 2.01
N VAL A 116 -1.29 6.08 1.31
CA VAL A 116 -0.26 6.94 1.93
C VAL A 116 -0.86 8.23 2.48
N GLU A 117 -1.87 8.82 1.82
CA GLU A 117 -2.54 10.04 2.32
C GLU A 117 -3.18 9.85 3.70
N ARG A 118 -3.40 8.59 4.12
CA ARG A 118 -3.97 8.24 5.43
C ARG A 118 -2.92 7.96 6.50
N ALA A 119 -1.72 7.59 6.08
CA ALA A 119 -0.64 7.22 6.99
C ALA A 119 0.18 8.44 7.41
N GLU A 120 0.30 9.42 6.50
CA GLU A 120 1.08 10.63 6.71
C GLU A 120 0.22 11.80 7.19
N ALA A 121 0.82 12.72 7.96
CA ALA A 121 0.13 13.92 8.47
C ALA A 121 -0.25 14.90 7.34
N SER A 122 0.46 14.85 6.22
CA SER A 122 0.23 15.67 5.03
C SER A 122 0.69 14.91 3.79
N PHE A 123 -0.03 15.08 2.69
CA PHE A 123 0.31 14.48 1.40
C PHE A 123 0.31 15.56 0.33
N VAL A 124 1.36 15.61 -0.50
CA VAL A 124 1.47 16.58 -1.60
C VAL A 124 0.75 16.02 -2.84
N PRO A 125 -0.37 16.61 -3.27
CA PRO A 125 -1.07 16.16 -4.48
C PRO A 125 -0.23 16.44 -5.72
N ASN A 126 -0.31 15.56 -6.73
CA ASN A 126 0.42 15.70 -7.98
C ASN A 126 -0.49 15.46 -9.18
N ASP A 127 -0.32 16.29 -10.21
CA ASP A 127 -1.03 16.13 -11.47
C ASP A 127 -0.40 15.01 -12.30
N ALA A 128 -1.19 14.37 -13.16
CA ALA A 128 -0.72 13.43 -14.16
C ALA A 128 -1.39 13.73 -15.50
N ASP A 129 -0.58 14.01 -16.52
CA ASP A 129 -1.01 14.14 -17.91
C ASP A 129 -0.19 13.14 -18.73
N LEU A 130 -0.81 12.01 -19.07
CA LEU A 130 -0.21 10.90 -19.81
C LEU A 130 -0.98 10.71 -21.11
N PRO A 131 -0.55 11.34 -22.23
CA PRO A 131 -1.15 11.11 -23.53
C PRO A 131 -1.17 9.62 -23.91
N CYS A 132 -2.11 9.22 -24.75
CA CYS A 132 -2.23 7.83 -25.21
C CYS A 132 -0.91 7.30 -25.79
N GLY A 133 -0.44 6.17 -25.23
CA GLY A 133 0.77 5.49 -25.66
C GLY A 133 2.06 6.28 -25.42
N SER A 134 2.04 7.20 -24.45
CA SER A 134 3.21 7.98 -24.05
C SER A 134 4.10 7.26 -23.05
N ILE A 135 5.38 7.65 -23.01
CA ILE A 135 6.33 7.24 -21.98
C ILE A 135 6.76 8.46 -21.16
N ALA A 136 6.39 8.48 -19.90
CA ALA A 136 6.88 9.44 -18.92
C ALA A 136 8.13 8.88 -18.24
N VAL A 137 9.31 9.43 -18.55
CA VAL A 137 10.57 9.10 -17.88
C VAL A 137 10.69 9.95 -16.62
N ILE A 138 10.63 9.31 -15.45
CA ILE A 138 10.57 9.97 -14.15
C ILE A 138 11.94 9.87 -13.47
N THR A 139 12.53 11.02 -13.18
CA THR A 139 13.82 11.14 -12.50
C THR A 139 13.68 11.85 -11.15
N GLY A 140 14.74 11.76 -10.34
CA GLY A 140 14.80 12.39 -9.03
C GLY A 140 15.47 11.49 -8.00
N PRO A 141 15.85 12.03 -6.85
CA PRO A 141 16.53 11.28 -5.80
C PRO A 141 15.69 10.12 -5.27
N ASN A 142 16.34 9.14 -4.65
CA ASN A 142 15.62 8.10 -3.90
C ASN A 142 14.83 8.77 -2.77
N MET A 143 13.68 8.20 -2.41
CA MET A 143 12.73 8.78 -1.44
C MET A 143 12.00 10.06 -1.88
N SER A 144 12.21 10.55 -3.12
CA SER A 144 11.52 11.76 -3.60
C SER A 144 10.01 11.58 -3.84
N GLY A 145 9.53 10.34 -3.94
CA GLY A 145 8.11 10.03 -4.18
C GLY A 145 7.79 9.40 -5.54
N LYS A 146 8.80 9.07 -6.38
CA LYS A 146 8.60 8.46 -7.72
C LYS A 146 7.66 7.26 -7.71
N SER A 147 7.95 6.25 -6.87
CA SER A 147 7.15 5.02 -6.79
C SER A 147 5.74 5.30 -6.24
N THR A 148 5.61 6.23 -5.30
CA THR A 148 4.31 6.66 -4.74
C THR A 148 3.44 7.30 -5.81
N TYR A 149 4.01 8.18 -6.63
CA TYR A 149 3.30 8.85 -7.73
C TYR A 149 2.86 7.87 -8.82
N MET A 150 3.74 6.95 -9.25
CA MET A 150 3.34 5.93 -10.22
C MET A 150 2.20 5.07 -9.67
N ARG A 151 2.32 4.60 -8.43
CA ARG A 151 1.29 3.81 -7.76
C ARG A 151 -0.02 4.58 -7.58
N SER A 152 0.01 5.87 -7.30
CA SER A 152 -1.23 6.66 -7.18
C SER A 152 -2.02 6.71 -8.48
N ILE A 153 -1.33 6.85 -9.63
CA ILE A 153 -1.98 6.83 -10.95
C ILE A 153 -2.60 5.45 -11.21
N ALA A 154 -1.84 4.36 -11.01
CA ALA A 154 -2.36 3.01 -11.20
C ALA A 154 -3.56 2.70 -10.27
N LEU A 155 -3.51 3.15 -9.01
CA LEU A 155 -4.61 2.97 -8.07
C LEU A 155 -5.84 3.81 -8.47
N ALA A 156 -5.65 5.03 -9.00
CA ALA A 156 -6.75 5.83 -9.53
C ALA A 156 -7.45 5.12 -10.70
N VAL A 157 -6.68 4.52 -11.62
CA VAL A 157 -7.21 3.71 -12.74
C VAL A 157 -8.03 2.52 -12.22
N VAL A 158 -7.49 1.76 -11.26
CA VAL A 158 -8.19 0.59 -10.68
C VAL A 158 -9.47 1.02 -9.95
N LEU A 159 -9.43 2.09 -9.17
CA LEU A 159 -10.62 2.64 -8.50
C LEU A 159 -11.68 3.10 -9.51
N ALA A 160 -11.26 3.80 -10.57
CA ALA A 160 -12.15 4.27 -11.62
C ALA A 160 -12.86 3.09 -12.33
N GLN A 161 -12.10 2.07 -12.75
CA GLN A 161 -12.64 0.90 -13.46
C GLN A 161 -13.43 -0.07 -12.55
N THR A 162 -13.28 0.00 -11.22
CA THR A 162 -14.18 -0.69 -10.28
C THR A 162 -15.50 0.05 -10.04
N GLY A 163 -15.67 1.26 -10.59
CA GLY A 163 -16.85 2.09 -10.40
C GLY A 163 -16.80 2.98 -9.16
N SER A 164 -15.62 3.16 -8.56
CA SER A 164 -15.39 4.07 -7.43
C SER A 164 -15.11 5.50 -7.89
N PHE A 165 -15.25 6.44 -6.95
CA PHE A 165 -14.63 7.75 -7.04
C PHE A 165 -13.11 7.62 -6.79
N VAL A 166 -12.33 8.59 -7.25
CA VAL A 166 -10.86 8.56 -7.21
C VAL A 166 -10.27 9.70 -6.36
N PRO A 167 -9.11 9.49 -5.72
CA PRO A 167 -8.42 10.47 -4.87
C PRO A 167 -7.76 11.59 -5.70
N ALA A 168 -8.55 12.51 -6.24
CA ALA A 168 -8.09 13.62 -7.08
C ALA A 168 -9.00 14.84 -6.91
N GLN A 169 -8.67 15.97 -7.54
CA GLN A 169 -9.55 17.13 -7.71
C GLN A 169 -10.39 17.03 -8.98
N ALA A 170 -9.81 16.49 -10.05
CA ALA A 170 -10.48 16.09 -11.27
C ALA A 170 -9.73 14.89 -11.88
N ALA A 171 -10.44 14.05 -12.64
CA ALA A 171 -9.82 12.93 -13.33
C ALA A 171 -10.59 12.55 -14.60
N SER A 172 -9.88 12.38 -15.70
CA SER A 172 -10.33 11.75 -16.94
C SER A 172 -9.43 10.55 -17.21
N ILE A 173 -10.02 9.36 -17.30
CA ILE A 173 -9.29 8.09 -17.32
C ILE A 173 -9.83 7.22 -18.47
N PRO A 174 -8.97 6.77 -19.42
CA PRO A 174 -9.36 5.81 -20.43
C PRO A 174 -9.47 4.41 -19.81
N VAL A 175 -10.18 3.52 -20.49
CA VAL A 175 -10.27 2.12 -20.04
C VAL A 175 -9.01 1.37 -20.46
N PHE A 176 -8.22 0.96 -19.49
CA PHE A 176 -7.10 0.05 -19.69
C PHE A 176 -7.54 -1.41 -19.57
N ASP A 177 -7.00 -2.26 -20.43
CA ASP A 177 -7.24 -3.70 -20.39
C ASP A 177 -6.44 -4.39 -19.28
N ARG A 178 -5.22 -3.89 -19.03
CA ARG A 178 -4.25 -4.44 -18.09
C ARG A 178 -3.38 -3.32 -17.49
N VAL A 179 -3.04 -3.51 -16.22
CA VAL A 179 -2.04 -2.70 -15.52
C VAL A 179 -0.86 -3.60 -15.17
N PHE A 180 0.30 -3.28 -15.74
CA PHE A 180 1.56 -3.99 -15.51
C PHE A 180 2.42 -3.21 -14.54
N THR A 181 3.04 -3.90 -13.59
CA THR A 181 3.91 -3.25 -12.62
C THR A 181 5.17 -4.07 -12.40
N ARG A 182 6.31 -3.45 -12.66
CA ARG A 182 7.57 -3.80 -12.02
C ARG A 182 7.90 -2.66 -11.08
N VAL A 183 7.52 -2.81 -9.81
CA VAL A 183 7.86 -1.87 -8.75
C VAL A 183 8.52 -2.68 -7.65
N GLY A 184 9.77 -2.33 -7.29
CA GLY A 184 10.67 -3.16 -6.49
C GLY A 184 9.99 -3.94 -5.36
N ALA A 185 10.19 -5.25 -5.35
CA ALA A 185 9.80 -6.12 -4.25
C ALA A 185 10.93 -6.14 -3.20
N SER A 186 10.55 -6.08 -1.92
CA SER A 186 11.43 -6.44 -0.82
C SER A 186 12.09 -7.79 -1.11
N ASP A 187 13.42 -7.87 -0.92
CA ASP A 187 14.23 -9.04 -1.26
C ASP A 187 13.60 -10.33 -0.72
N ASP A 188 13.14 -11.19 -1.65
CA ASP A 188 12.73 -12.55 -1.32
C ASP A 188 13.94 -13.45 -1.51
N ILE A 189 14.69 -13.64 -0.42
CA ILE A 189 15.88 -14.50 -0.37
C ILE A 189 15.48 -15.99 -0.44
N ALA A 190 14.20 -16.36 -0.34
CA ALA A 190 13.77 -17.75 -0.22
C ALA A 190 13.63 -18.52 -1.55
N GLY A 191 13.68 -17.86 -2.71
CA GLY A 191 13.31 -18.45 -4.01
C GLY A 191 14.40 -19.14 -4.84
N GLY A 192 15.69 -19.03 -4.46
CA GLY A 192 16.78 -19.67 -5.21
C GLY A 192 17.07 -19.10 -6.62
N GLN A 193 16.40 -18.00 -7.01
CA GLN A 193 16.70 -17.23 -8.22
C GLN A 193 17.39 -15.91 -7.83
N SER A 194 18.33 -15.43 -8.65
CA SER A 194 18.92 -14.09 -8.47
C SER A 194 17.84 -13.02 -8.60
N THR A 195 17.89 -11.98 -7.76
CA THR A 195 16.98 -10.82 -7.81
C THR A 195 16.89 -10.24 -9.22
N PHE A 196 18.02 -10.22 -9.94
CA PHE A 196 18.05 -9.76 -11.34
C PHE A 196 17.32 -10.69 -12.31
N MET A 197 17.40 -12.02 -12.13
CA MET A 197 16.69 -12.98 -12.99
C MET A 197 15.17 -12.91 -12.79
N ARG A 198 14.71 -12.67 -11.55
CA ARG A 198 13.30 -12.42 -11.28
C ARG A 198 12.84 -11.13 -11.96
N GLU A 199 13.61 -10.05 -11.81
CA GLU A 199 13.36 -8.77 -12.47
C GLU A 199 13.27 -8.90 -14.00
N MET A 200 14.17 -9.67 -14.62
CA MET A 200 14.12 -9.93 -16.07
C MET A 200 12.92 -10.79 -16.47
N SER A 201 12.46 -11.68 -15.60
CA SER A 201 11.27 -12.51 -15.87
C SER A 201 9.99 -11.66 -15.80
N GLU A 202 9.87 -10.79 -14.78
CA GLU A 202 8.79 -9.80 -14.67
C GLU A 202 8.78 -8.87 -15.88
N LEU A 203 9.95 -8.34 -16.28
CA LEU A 203 10.05 -7.50 -17.48
C LEU A 203 9.65 -8.28 -18.75
N THR A 204 10.02 -9.56 -18.86
CA THR A 204 9.67 -10.41 -20.00
C THR A 204 8.16 -10.59 -20.12
N GLU A 205 7.46 -10.82 -18.99
CA GLU A 205 5.99 -10.92 -18.97
C GLU A 205 5.35 -9.62 -19.47
N ILE A 206 5.81 -8.47 -18.97
CA ILE A 206 5.31 -7.16 -19.40
C ILE A 206 5.50 -6.98 -20.91
N LEU A 207 6.71 -7.23 -21.44
CA LEU A 207 7.01 -7.01 -22.85
C LEU A 207 6.28 -7.99 -23.79
N HIS A 208 5.85 -9.14 -23.29
CA HIS A 208 5.09 -10.12 -24.09
C HIS A 208 3.58 -9.86 -24.10
N ASP A 209 3.03 -9.38 -22.99
CA ASP A 209 1.58 -9.35 -22.75
C ASP A 209 0.96 -7.95 -22.75
N ALA A 210 1.78 -6.89 -22.69
CA ALA A 210 1.30 -5.52 -22.80
C ALA A 210 0.97 -5.15 -24.26
N GLY A 211 -0.05 -4.31 -24.42
CA GLY A 211 -0.49 -3.77 -25.71
C GLY A 211 -0.77 -2.26 -25.63
N PRO A 212 -1.38 -1.67 -26.67
CA PRO A 212 -1.64 -0.23 -26.73
C PRO A 212 -2.59 0.25 -25.62
N ASP A 213 -3.54 -0.60 -25.20
CA ASP A 213 -4.54 -0.30 -24.17
C ASP A 213 -4.05 -0.69 -22.75
N SER A 214 -2.74 -0.89 -22.57
CA SER A 214 -2.15 -1.26 -21.28
C SER A 214 -1.45 -0.07 -20.61
N LEU A 215 -1.53 -0.03 -19.27
CA LEU A 215 -0.75 0.88 -18.43
C LEU A 215 0.46 0.14 -17.85
N VAL A 216 1.66 0.64 -18.08
CA VAL A 216 2.91 -0.03 -17.65
C VAL A 216 3.68 0.84 -16.65
N LEU A 217 4.01 0.31 -15.49
CA LEU A 217 4.83 0.97 -14.47
C LEU A 217 6.15 0.23 -14.33
N LEU A 218 7.26 0.90 -14.62
CA LEU A 218 8.61 0.37 -14.47
C LEU A 218 9.41 1.24 -13.50
N ASP A 219 9.82 0.67 -12.38
CA ASP A 219 10.61 1.36 -11.35
C ASP A 219 12.00 0.76 -11.28
N GLU A 220 13.04 1.50 -11.67
CA GLU A 220 14.47 1.18 -11.51
C GLU A 220 14.94 -0.09 -12.25
N VAL A 221 14.45 -0.33 -13.47
CA VAL A 221 14.85 -1.50 -14.28
C VAL A 221 16.35 -1.51 -14.55
N GLY A 222 16.97 -2.67 -14.44
CA GLY A 222 18.39 -2.89 -14.70
C GLY A 222 19.31 -2.61 -13.50
N ARG A 223 18.79 -2.41 -12.29
CA ARG A 223 19.63 -2.11 -11.10
C ARG A 223 20.48 -3.29 -10.63
N GLY A 224 20.04 -4.53 -10.83
CA GLY A 224 20.70 -5.74 -10.33
C GLY A 224 21.91 -6.25 -11.14
N THR A 225 22.42 -5.48 -12.10
CA THR A 225 23.50 -5.88 -13.02
C THR A 225 24.53 -4.77 -13.23
N ALA A 226 25.55 -5.01 -14.06
CA ALA A 226 26.52 -3.99 -14.44
C ALA A 226 25.81 -2.75 -15.03
N THR A 227 26.19 -1.55 -14.61
CA THR A 227 25.53 -0.28 -14.97
C THR A 227 25.33 -0.11 -16.48
N THR A 228 26.33 -0.52 -17.27
CA THR A 228 26.25 -0.45 -18.74
C THR A 228 25.14 -1.35 -19.29
N ASP A 229 25.06 -2.59 -18.82
CA ASP A 229 24.06 -3.57 -19.26
C ASP A 229 22.67 -3.18 -18.76
N GLY A 230 22.56 -2.75 -17.50
CA GLY A 230 21.32 -2.30 -16.88
C GLY A 230 20.71 -1.11 -17.63
N ARG A 231 21.53 -0.11 -17.95
CA ARG A 231 21.12 1.04 -18.77
C ARG A 231 20.70 0.62 -20.18
N ALA A 232 21.45 -0.27 -20.83
CA ALA A 232 21.13 -0.73 -22.18
C ALA A 232 19.79 -1.49 -22.22
N ILE A 233 19.54 -2.37 -21.25
CA ILE A 233 18.28 -3.10 -21.12
C ILE A 233 17.12 -2.15 -20.84
N ALA A 234 17.28 -1.22 -19.88
CA ALA A 234 16.24 -0.24 -19.55
C ALA A 234 15.85 0.61 -20.76
N ARG A 235 16.84 1.08 -21.53
CA ARG A 235 16.61 1.85 -22.76
C ARG A 235 15.91 1.01 -23.82
N ALA A 236 16.42 -0.18 -24.12
CA ALA A 236 15.83 -1.05 -25.13
C ALA A 236 14.38 -1.45 -24.77
N ALA A 237 14.09 -1.66 -23.49
CA ALA A 237 12.74 -1.94 -23.02
C ALA A 237 11.81 -0.73 -23.19
N ALA A 238 12.26 0.48 -22.83
CA ALA A 238 11.49 1.70 -23.04
C ALA A 238 11.21 1.95 -24.54
N GLU A 239 12.23 1.77 -25.38
CA GLU A 239 12.09 1.87 -26.84
C GLU A 239 11.09 0.84 -27.38
N PHE A 240 11.15 -0.42 -26.94
CA PHE A 240 10.21 -1.45 -27.37
C PHE A 240 8.77 -1.15 -26.94
N ILE A 241 8.56 -0.69 -25.71
CA ILE A 241 7.23 -0.28 -25.21
C ILE A 241 6.67 0.87 -26.06
N HIS A 242 7.51 1.84 -26.42
CA HIS A 242 7.09 2.98 -27.24
C HIS A 242 6.85 2.60 -28.70
N ASP A 243 7.83 1.97 -29.35
CA ASP A 243 7.89 1.78 -30.80
C ASP A 243 7.02 0.59 -31.26
N GLU A 244 7.00 -0.51 -30.50
CA GLU A 244 6.33 -1.76 -30.90
C GLU A 244 4.99 -1.97 -30.20
N LEU A 245 4.89 -1.70 -28.89
CA LEU A 245 3.65 -1.93 -28.12
C LEU A 245 2.69 -0.74 -28.18
N GLY A 246 3.22 0.48 -28.20
CA GLY A 246 2.43 1.70 -28.12
C GLY A 246 1.67 1.87 -26.80
N ALA A 247 2.13 1.22 -25.72
CA ALA A 247 1.49 1.26 -24.41
C ALA A 247 1.77 2.58 -23.67
N THR A 248 0.87 2.97 -22.77
CA THR A 248 1.11 4.13 -21.89
C THR A 248 1.99 3.68 -20.72
N ALA A 249 3.11 4.36 -20.48
CA ALA A 249 4.11 3.91 -19.51
C ALA A 249 4.65 5.02 -18.60
N LEU A 250 4.85 4.68 -17.34
CA LEU A 250 5.58 5.46 -16.34
C LEU A 250 6.89 4.73 -16.05
N PHE A 251 8.02 5.36 -16.36
CA PHE A 251 9.34 4.77 -16.24
C PHE A 251 10.18 5.56 -15.23
N ALA A 252 10.19 5.15 -13.96
CA ALA A 252 11.08 5.72 -12.97
C ALA A 252 12.49 5.13 -13.10
N THR A 253 13.49 6.00 -13.18
CA THR A 253 14.87 5.58 -13.42
C THR A 253 15.87 6.44 -12.63
N HIS A 254 17.06 5.87 -12.45
CA HIS A 254 18.26 6.56 -11.98
C HIS A 254 19.29 6.77 -13.10
N TYR A 255 19.01 6.25 -14.31
CA TYR A 255 19.84 6.45 -15.49
C TYR A 255 19.46 7.77 -16.17
N HIS A 256 20.29 8.80 -15.98
CA HIS A 256 20.08 10.10 -16.61
C HIS A 256 20.05 10.02 -18.14
N ASP A 257 20.86 9.17 -18.77
CA ASP A 257 20.85 9.00 -20.23
C ASP A 257 19.49 8.56 -20.80
N LEU A 258 18.60 7.99 -19.97
CA LEU A 258 17.25 7.62 -20.43
C LEU A 258 16.38 8.86 -20.67
N THR A 259 16.74 10.02 -20.11
CA THR A 259 16.02 11.28 -20.38
C THR A 259 16.16 11.75 -21.81
N ASP A 260 17.18 11.29 -22.53
CA ASP A 260 17.38 11.60 -23.95
C ASP A 260 16.26 10.98 -24.82
N LEU A 261 15.57 9.94 -24.32
CA LEU A 261 14.43 9.33 -25.01
C LEU A 261 13.35 10.36 -25.35
N ALA A 262 13.13 11.35 -24.47
CA ALA A 262 12.17 12.43 -24.69
C ALA A 262 12.54 13.35 -25.86
N ALA A 263 13.83 13.46 -26.20
CA ALA A 263 14.29 14.21 -27.37
C ALA A 263 14.25 13.37 -28.66
N GLU A 264 14.30 12.04 -28.53
CA GLU A 264 14.42 11.10 -29.64
C GLU A 264 13.08 10.50 -30.11
N ARG A 265 12.01 10.60 -29.30
CA ARG A 265 10.70 9.98 -29.56
C ARG A 265 9.55 10.94 -29.23
N GLU A 266 8.59 11.04 -30.15
CA GLU A 266 7.50 12.05 -30.12
C GLU A 266 6.54 11.92 -28.93
N ARG A 267 6.35 10.71 -28.39
CA ARG A 267 5.48 10.46 -27.23
C ARG A 267 6.25 10.17 -25.95
N ALA A 268 7.54 10.48 -25.90
CA ALA A 268 8.33 10.38 -24.68
C ALA A 268 8.55 11.77 -24.08
N PHE A 269 8.42 11.89 -22.75
CA PHE A 269 8.69 13.13 -22.05
C PHE A 269 9.28 12.89 -20.67
N ASN A 270 9.95 13.91 -20.14
CA ASN A 270 10.62 13.82 -18.86
C ASN A 270 9.79 14.48 -17.76
N LEU A 271 9.76 13.82 -16.61
CA LEU A 271 9.28 14.34 -15.34
C LEU A 271 10.40 14.23 -14.31
N HIS A 272 10.42 15.15 -13.35
CA HIS A 272 11.31 15.00 -12.20
C HIS A 272 10.67 15.48 -10.90
N PHE A 273 11.14 14.92 -9.80
CA PHE A 273 10.78 15.39 -8.47
C PHE A 273 11.70 16.52 -8.02
N THR A 274 11.10 17.57 -7.50
CA THR A 274 11.79 18.75 -7.00
C THR A 274 12.33 18.53 -5.58
N ALA A 275 13.48 19.15 -5.30
CA ALA A 275 14.09 19.23 -3.98
C ALA A 275 14.67 20.63 -3.80
N THR A 276 14.51 21.21 -2.62
CA THR A 276 15.11 22.51 -2.26
C THR A 276 16.29 22.32 -1.34
N ARG A 277 17.22 23.28 -1.39
CA ARG A 277 18.36 23.35 -0.49
C ARG A 277 18.31 24.67 0.27
N GLU A 278 18.13 24.59 1.57
CA GLU A 278 18.20 25.75 2.48
C GLU A 278 19.19 25.43 3.58
N ASP A 279 20.12 26.35 3.86
CA ASP A 279 21.13 26.25 4.94
C ASP A 279 21.99 24.96 4.98
N GLY A 280 22.09 24.24 3.86
CA GLY A 280 22.84 23.00 3.74
C GLY A 280 21.98 21.73 3.86
N ASP A 281 20.72 21.86 4.25
CA ASP A 281 19.75 20.77 4.34
C ASP A 281 18.96 20.63 3.04
N VAL A 282 18.75 19.39 2.61
CA VAL A 282 17.93 19.06 1.43
C VAL A 282 16.55 18.63 1.87
N THR A 283 15.53 19.35 1.40
CA THR A 283 14.12 19.03 1.63
C THR A 283 13.48 18.53 0.35
N PHE A 284 12.88 17.34 0.39
CA PHE A 284 12.11 16.80 -0.74
C PHE A 284 10.71 17.40 -0.72
N LEU A 285 10.36 18.13 -1.78
CA LEU A 285 9.05 18.78 -1.89
C LEU A 285 7.94 17.81 -2.32
N HIS A 286 8.31 16.59 -2.72
CA HIS A 286 7.39 15.55 -3.22
C HIS A 286 6.50 16.01 -4.39
N ARG A 287 6.89 17.08 -5.08
CA ARG A 287 6.19 17.65 -6.24
C ARG A 287 6.89 17.25 -7.53
N VAL A 288 6.13 16.65 -8.44
CA VAL A 288 6.55 16.32 -9.80
C VAL A 288 6.38 17.53 -10.71
N VAL A 289 7.37 17.80 -11.56
CA VAL A 289 7.32 18.86 -12.57
C VAL A 289 7.89 18.37 -13.91
N PRO A 290 7.49 18.96 -15.04
CA PRO A 290 8.06 18.64 -16.35
C PRO A 290 9.56 18.93 -16.45
N GLY A 291 10.23 18.16 -17.31
CA GLY A 291 11.66 18.30 -17.60
C GLY A 291 12.55 17.25 -16.93
N ALA A 292 13.80 17.17 -17.38
CA ALA A 292 14.81 16.29 -16.78
C ALA A 292 15.43 16.94 -15.53
N SER A 293 15.74 16.14 -14.51
CA SER A 293 16.50 16.63 -13.36
C SER A 293 17.92 17.01 -13.78
N SER A 294 18.39 18.19 -13.37
CA SER A 294 19.76 18.68 -13.60
C SER A 294 20.77 18.19 -12.56
N SER A 295 20.33 17.55 -11.48
CA SER A 295 21.16 17.25 -10.30
C SER A 295 20.88 15.87 -9.70
N SER A 296 21.95 15.19 -9.27
CA SER A 296 21.89 13.97 -8.44
C SER A 296 22.20 14.34 -6.99
N TYR A 297 21.26 14.10 -6.08
CA TYR A 297 21.37 14.46 -4.65
C TYR A 297 21.88 13.31 -3.78
N GLY A 298 22.57 12.32 -4.37
CA GLY A 298 22.95 11.10 -3.66
C GLY A 298 23.92 11.35 -2.50
N VAL A 299 24.86 12.29 -2.66
CA VAL A 299 25.84 12.63 -1.62
C VAL A 299 25.19 13.47 -0.51
N GLU A 300 24.23 14.31 -0.86
CA GLU A 300 23.44 15.12 0.07
C GLU A 300 22.50 14.25 0.92
N VAL A 301 21.87 13.23 0.33
CA VAL A 301 21.06 12.25 1.08
C VAL A 301 21.93 11.52 2.10
N ALA A 302 23.18 11.21 1.75
CA ALA A 302 24.13 10.59 2.68
C ALA A 302 24.49 11.52 3.85
N GLU A 303 24.68 12.81 3.60
CA GLU A 303 24.90 13.82 4.65
C GLU A 303 23.69 13.92 5.60
N LEU A 304 22.46 13.98 5.05
CA LEU A 304 21.23 13.97 5.84
C LEU A 304 21.06 12.69 6.68
N ALA A 305 21.51 11.54 6.16
CA ALA A 305 21.53 10.27 6.89
C ALA A 305 22.59 10.21 8.00
N GLY A 306 23.40 11.27 8.18
CA GLY A 306 24.43 11.36 9.20
C GLY A 306 25.75 10.68 8.83
N VAL A 307 26.03 10.48 7.54
CA VAL A 307 27.32 9.96 7.09
C VAL A 307 28.44 10.94 7.48
N PRO A 308 29.58 10.47 8.05
CA PRO A 308 30.63 11.36 8.54
C PRO A 308 31.13 12.36 7.49
N ALA A 309 31.31 13.62 7.87
CA ALA A 309 31.72 14.71 6.98
C ALA A 309 32.95 14.38 6.10
N PRO A 310 34.03 13.72 6.58
CA PRO A 310 35.15 13.37 5.71
C PRO A 310 34.79 12.39 4.58
N VAL A 311 33.78 11.54 4.77
CA VAL A 311 33.26 10.63 3.74
C VAL A 311 32.44 11.42 2.72
N VAL A 312 31.56 12.30 3.19
CA VAL A 312 30.74 13.17 2.33
C VAL A 312 31.63 14.07 1.45
N GLU A 313 32.61 14.75 2.05
CA GLU A 313 33.59 15.58 1.32
C GLU A 313 34.34 14.76 0.26
N ARG A 314 34.81 13.57 0.63
CA ARG A 314 35.51 12.70 -0.33
C ARG A 314 34.60 12.23 -1.46
N SER A 315 33.33 11.93 -1.17
CA SER A 315 32.34 11.57 -2.18
C SER A 315 32.09 12.71 -3.16
N ARG A 316 32.03 13.98 -2.68
CA ARG A 316 31.91 15.16 -3.54
C ARG A 316 33.09 15.28 -4.52
N ASP A 317 34.31 15.09 -4.03
CA ASP A 317 35.51 15.13 -4.87
C ASP A 317 35.49 14.06 -5.98
N LEU A 318 35.03 12.85 -5.65
CA LEU A 318 34.96 11.73 -6.60
C LEU A 318 33.90 11.98 -7.69
N VAL A 319 32.72 12.46 -7.30
CA VAL A 319 31.65 12.81 -8.26
C VAL A 319 32.10 13.92 -9.20
N ALA A 320 32.77 14.95 -8.67
CA ALA A 320 33.30 16.05 -9.48
C ALA A 320 34.37 15.59 -10.48
N ALA A 321 35.21 14.62 -10.11
CA ALA A 321 36.21 14.05 -11.01
C ALA A 321 35.56 13.26 -12.16
N GLU A 322 34.52 12.48 -11.89
CA GLU A 322 33.80 11.71 -12.92
C GLU A 322 32.99 12.60 -13.88
N THR A 323 32.41 13.70 -13.38
CA THR A 323 31.71 14.67 -14.24
C THR A 323 32.68 15.53 -15.06
N GLY A 324 33.85 15.87 -14.51
CA GLY A 324 34.89 16.61 -15.24
C GLY A 324 35.53 15.82 -16.39
N ASP A 325 35.71 14.51 -16.26
CA ASP A 325 36.24 13.65 -17.33
C ASP A 325 35.21 13.40 -18.46
N ALA A 326 33.90 13.49 -18.17
CA ALA A 326 32.84 13.33 -19.16
C ALA A 326 32.73 14.52 -20.14
N GLU A 327 33.08 15.73 -19.69
CA GLU A 327 33.14 16.93 -20.55
C GLU A 327 34.45 17.00 -21.37
N ALA A 328 35.56 16.49 -20.83
CA ALA A 328 36.85 16.46 -21.54
C ALA A 328 36.89 15.48 -22.74
N GLY A 329 36.01 14.47 -22.75
CA GLY A 329 35.94 13.45 -23.82
C GLY A 329 35.25 13.86 -25.12
N ARG A 330 34.69 15.07 -25.23
CA ARG A 330 33.98 15.56 -26.44
C ARG A 330 34.77 16.50 -27.33
N THR A 331 36.07 16.70 -27.06
CA THR A 331 36.95 17.49 -27.94
C THR A 331 38.24 16.74 -28.18
N GLU A 332 38.29 15.89 -29.22
CA GLU A 332 39.50 15.65 -30.02
C GLU A 332 39.20 14.69 -31.20
N SER A 333 38.84 15.25 -32.36
CA SER A 333 39.19 14.68 -33.67
C SER A 333 39.05 15.74 -34.76
N GLY A 334 40.16 16.38 -35.10
CA GLY A 334 40.26 17.38 -36.18
C GLY A 334 41.55 18.19 -36.11
N ALA A 335 42.58 17.70 -36.80
CA ALA A 335 43.93 18.27 -36.88
C ALA A 335 43.95 19.70 -37.50
N PRO A 336 45.08 20.44 -37.37
CA PRO A 336 45.11 21.90 -37.36
C PRO A 336 45.33 22.51 -38.74
N ASP A 337 44.85 23.74 -38.95
CA ASP A 337 45.46 24.66 -39.92
C ASP A 337 45.44 26.11 -39.44
N ALA A 338 46.45 26.85 -39.89
CA ALA A 338 47.02 28.03 -39.27
C ALA A 338 46.31 29.39 -39.53
N VAL A 339 46.27 30.19 -38.46
CA VAL A 339 46.49 31.66 -38.33
C VAL A 339 45.82 32.65 -39.31
N GLY A 340 44.99 33.53 -38.71
CA GLY A 340 44.74 34.91 -39.14
C GLY A 340 43.65 35.60 -38.29
N PRO A 341 43.91 36.73 -37.60
CA PRO A 341 42.97 37.30 -36.63
C PRO A 341 42.08 38.37 -37.28
N GLU A 342 40.79 38.43 -36.92
CA GLU A 342 40.02 39.68 -36.87
C GLU A 342 38.66 39.51 -36.17
N GLY A 343 38.49 40.27 -35.08
CA GLY A 343 37.28 40.92 -34.56
C GLY A 343 35.90 40.25 -34.63
N GLY A 344 35.30 40.05 -33.46
CA GLY A 344 33.84 39.97 -33.28
C GLY A 344 33.43 39.36 -31.95
N ALA A 345 32.97 40.18 -31.01
CA ALA A 345 32.28 39.73 -29.79
C ALA A 345 30.91 39.11 -30.12
N PRO A 346 30.44 38.16 -29.30
CA PRO A 346 29.11 38.28 -28.69
C PRO A 346 29.18 37.93 -27.18
N ASP A 347 28.76 38.82 -26.29
CA ASP A 347 27.40 38.92 -25.72
C ASP A 347 26.97 37.65 -24.96
N ASP A 348 27.27 37.65 -23.66
CA ASP A 348 26.97 36.63 -22.67
C ASP A 348 25.51 36.79 -22.22
N GLY A 349 24.63 35.95 -22.76
CA GLY A 349 23.23 35.82 -22.31
C GLY A 349 23.15 34.89 -21.11
N GLY A 350 23.36 35.44 -19.92
CA GLY A 350 23.18 34.74 -18.64
C GLY A 350 21.71 34.52 -18.27
N GLU A 351 21.44 33.32 -17.74
CA GLU A 351 20.45 32.99 -16.71
C GLU A 351 19.02 33.54 -16.88
N ALA A 352 18.17 32.76 -17.56
CA ALA A 352 16.72 32.87 -17.46
C ALA A 352 16.15 31.51 -17.02
N GLY A 353 16.13 31.26 -15.72
CA GLY A 353 15.63 30.01 -15.16
C GLY A 353 15.34 30.10 -13.67
N ASP A 354 14.72 31.19 -13.20
CA ASP A 354 14.17 31.27 -11.84
C ASP A 354 13.17 32.44 -11.64
N ALA A 355 12.45 32.81 -12.71
CA ALA A 355 11.50 33.92 -12.68
C ALA A 355 10.07 33.49 -12.32
N SER A 356 9.66 32.25 -12.65
CA SER A 356 8.31 31.75 -12.39
C SER A 356 8.07 31.36 -10.93
N LEU A 357 9.11 30.97 -10.19
CA LEU A 357 9.00 30.55 -8.79
C LEU A 357 8.76 31.74 -7.84
N ARG A 358 9.40 32.88 -8.11
CA ARG A 358 9.27 34.10 -7.27
C ARG A 358 7.92 34.80 -7.42
N GLU A 359 7.29 34.70 -8.59
CA GLU A 359 5.99 35.33 -8.83
C GLU A 359 4.84 34.57 -8.16
N PHE A 360 5.00 33.25 -7.96
CA PHE A 360 3.96 32.41 -7.36
C PHE A 360 3.99 32.38 -5.82
N LEU A 361 5.18 32.47 -5.21
CA LEU A 361 5.34 32.49 -3.74
C LEU A 361 4.81 33.78 -3.08
N ALA A 362 4.59 34.85 -3.87
CA ALA A 362 4.06 36.11 -3.37
C ALA A 362 2.53 36.07 -3.09
N GLU A 363 1.82 35.03 -3.54
CA GLU A 363 0.36 34.94 -3.39
C GLU A 363 -0.07 34.22 -2.10
N GLU A 364 0.81 33.48 -1.40
CA GLU A 364 0.45 32.73 -0.18
C GLU A 364 0.73 33.44 1.15
N GLU A 365 1.54 34.51 1.20
CA GLU A 365 1.88 35.23 2.45
C GLU A 365 0.82 36.28 2.88
N GLY A 366 -0.45 35.95 2.72
CA GLY A 366 -1.56 36.89 2.80
C GLY A 366 -2.68 36.55 3.77
N HIS A 367 -2.47 35.89 4.91
CA HIS A 367 -3.42 35.96 6.03
C HIS A 367 -2.82 35.61 7.40
N ASP A 368 -2.96 36.56 8.32
CA ASP A 368 -2.42 36.56 9.66
C ASP A 368 -3.57 36.44 10.69
N THR A 369 -3.22 35.99 11.91
CA THR A 369 -3.86 36.24 13.23
C THR A 369 -4.88 35.25 13.89
N ALA A 370 -4.36 34.58 14.94
CA ALA A 370 -4.58 34.82 16.40
C ALA A 370 -5.65 34.05 17.25
N GLY A 371 -5.18 33.66 18.45
CA GLY A 371 -5.93 33.47 19.72
C GLY A 371 -6.11 32.01 20.16
N ASP A 372 -5.90 31.56 21.40
CA ASP A 372 -5.52 32.19 22.67
C ASP A 372 -5.13 31.08 23.69
N ALA A 373 -4.46 31.48 24.77
CA ALA A 373 -3.89 30.66 25.84
C ALA A 373 -4.88 30.25 26.96
N ASP A 374 -4.49 29.25 27.75
CA ASP A 374 -4.63 29.09 29.23
C ASP A 374 -4.29 27.62 29.57
N GLY A 375 -3.47 27.21 30.54
CA GLY A 375 -3.11 27.77 31.83
C GLY A 375 -3.70 26.88 32.93
N ASP A 376 -2.84 26.17 33.70
CA ASP A 376 -2.91 25.98 35.18
C ASP A 376 -2.30 24.66 35.71
N ASP A 377 -1.28 24.89 36.54
CA ASP A 377 -0.64 24.20 37.68
C ASP A 377 -1.17 22.88 38.26
N GLY A 378 -0.25 22.11 38.87
CA GLY A 378 -0.62 21.19 39.96
C GLY A 378 0.39 20.10 40.33
N ASP A 379 1.43 20.49 41.07
CA ASP A 379 2.45 19.69 41.77
C ASP A 379 1.91 18.51 42.64
N SER A 380 2.64 17.40 42.73
CA SER A 380 3.16 16.81 43.99
C SER A 380 3.55 15.32 43.89
N ALA A 381 4.73 15.03 44.45
CA ALA A 381 5.32 13.72 44.64
C ALA A 381 4.80 13.00 45.91
N ASP A 382 4.90 11.67 45.94
CA ASP A 382 5.64 10.88 46.95
C ASP A 382 4.98 9.53 47.35
N SER A 383 5.86 8.53 47.48
CA SER A 383 5.85 7.36 48.37
C SER A 383 4.74 6.28 48.29
N GLY A 384 5.15 5.07 47.91
CA GLY A 384 5.46 4.02 48.89
C GLY A 384 4.33 3.25 49.60
N GLN A 385 4.33 1.94 49.34
CA GLN A 385 3.96 0.80 50.21
C GLN A 385 2.56 0.16 50.11
N ASP A 386 2.64 -1.12 49.70
CA ASP A 386 2.03 -2.32 50.28
C ASP A 386 0.51 -2.40 50.41
N ARG A 387 -0.09 -3.18 49.48
CA ARG A 387 -1.12 -4.16 49.84
C ARG A 387 -0.96 -5.44 49.02
N GLU A 388 -0.52 -6.49 49.70
CA GLU A 388 -0.73 -7.87 49.29
C GLU A 388 -2.24 -8.13 49.09
N SER A 389 -2.59 -8.72 47.95
CA SER A 389 -3.79 -9.53 47.80
C SER A 389 -3.40 -10.81 47.10
N GLU A 390 -3.43 -11.90 47.85
CA GLU A 390 -3.28 -13.27 47.42
C GLU A 390 -4.12 -13.56 46.16
N ARG A 391 -3.48 -14.08 45.11
CA ARG A 391 -4.12 -14.87 44.06
C ARG A 391 -3.37 -16.20 43.94
N ALA A 392 -4.14 -17.27 43.91
CA ALA A 392 -3.72 -18.66 43.81
C ALA A 392 -2.76 -18.91 42.62
N PRO A 393 -1.91 -19.95 42.66
CA PRO A 393 -1.00 -20.24 41.56
C PRO A 393 -1.83 -20.62 40.32
N ALA A 394 -1.84 -19.74 39.32
CA ALA A 394 -2.35 -20.06 38.01
C ALA A 394 -1.35 -20.99 37.32
N GLU A 395 -1.84 -22.04 36.66
CA GLU A 395 -1.00 -22.95 35.88
C GLU A 395 -0.22 -22.15 34.81
N PRO A 396 1.09 -22.41 34.62
CA PRO A 396 1.94 -21.61 33.71
C PRO A 396 1.40 -21.56 32.27
N ALA A 397 0.67 -22.59 31.84
CA ALA A 397 0.02 -22.64 30.53
C ALA A 397 -1.15 -21.64 30.35
N ALA A 398 -1.82 -21.24 31.44
CA ALA A 398 -2.95 -20.32 31.39
C ALA A 398 -2.51 -18.86 31.19
N ASP A 399 -1.32 -18.50 31.70
CA ASP A 399 -0.73 -17.16 31.57
C ASP A 399 -0.22 -16.92 30.13
N LEU A 400 0.42 -17.91 29.52
CA LEU A 400 0.89 -17.84 28.13
C LEU A 400 -0.25 -17.69 27.12
N THR A 401 -1.37 -18.40 27.36
CA THR A 401 -2.55 -18.35 26.48
C THR A 401 -3.26 -17.00 26.57
N ALA A 402 -3.24 -16.34 27.73
CA ALA A 402 -3.76 -14.99 27.89
C ALA A 402 -2.86 -13.97 27.19
N ALA A 403 -1.54 -14.06 27.38
CA ALA A 403 -0.57 -13.17 26.74
C ALA A 403 -0.62 -13.23 25.20
N LEU A 404 -0.82 -14.42 24.62
CA LEU A 404 -1.00 -14.59 23.17
C LEU A 404 -2.29 -13.96 22.63
N ARG A 405 -3.36 -13.89 23.43
CA ARG A 405 -4.64 -13.30 23.03
C ARG A 405 -4.62 -11.78 23.05
N ASP A 406 -3.76 -11.19 23.86
CA ASP A 406 -3.63 -9.73 24.00
C ASP A 406 -2.65 -9.12 22.98
N LEU A 407 -1.96 -9.94 22.16
CA LEU A 407 -1.12 -9.45 21.07
C LEU A 407 -1.96 -8.98 19.87
N ASP A 408 -1.92 -7.69 19.58
CA ASP A 408 -2.51 -7.10 18.38
C ASP A 408 -1.52 -7.12 17.20
N LEU A 409 -1.37 -8.30 16.60
CA LEU A 409 -0.46 -8.53 15.48
C LEU A 409 -0.73 -7.62 14.27
N ALA A 410 -1.93 -7.04 14.15
CA ALA A 410 -2.28 -6.16 13.04
C ALA A 410 -1.67 -4.75 13.17
N ARG A 411 -1.20 -4.37 14.36
CA ARG A 411 -0.62 -3.05 14.63
C ARG A 411 0.85 -3.07 15.04
N MET A 412 1.41 -4.25 15.26
CA MET A 412 2.81 -4.41 15.60
C MET A 412 3.69 -4.32 14.36
N THR A 413 4.85 -3.67 14.50
CA THR A 413 5.92 -3.77 13.51
C THR A 413 6.54 -5.19 13.55
N PRO A 414 7.19 -5.64 12.45
CA PRO A 414 7.80 -6.97 12.42
C PRO A 414 8.83 -7.23 13.53
N ILE A 415 9.56 -6.19 13.97
CA ILE A 415 10.53 -6.29 15.07
C ILE A 415 9.83 -6.45 16.42
N GLU A 416 8.75 -5.72 16.66
CA GLU A 416 7.97 -5.85 17.91
C GLU A 416 7.33 -7.22 18.02
N ALA A 417 6.82 -7.77 16.90
CA ALA A 417 6.27 -9.11 16.87
C ALA A 417 7.34 -10.19 17.17
N LEU A 418 8.55 -10.03 16.62
CA LEU A 418 9.67 -10.94 16.90
C LEU A 418 10.14 -10.86 18.35
N ASN A 419 10.20 -9.65 18.93
CA ASN A 419 10.57 -9.47 20.34
C ASN A 419 9.52 -10.07 21.27
N ALA A 420 8.23 -9.82 21.02
CA ALA A 420 7.15 -10.42 21.80
C ALA A 420 7.14 -11.95 21.69
N LEU A 421 7.45 -12.51 20.53
CA LEU A 421 7.60 -13.96 20.35
C LEU A 421 8.80 -14.51 21.12
N HIS A 422 9.93 -13.79 21.14
CA HIS A 422 11.12 -14.15 21.90
C HIS A 422 10.85 -14.15 23.41
N ASP A 423 10.14 -13.14 23.91
CA ASP A 423 9.73 -13.03 25.32
C ASP A 423 8.74 -14.14 25.73
N LEU A 424 7.86 -14.55 24.81
CA LEU A 424 6.98 -15.69 25.06
C LEU A 424 7.74 -17.03 25.04
N GLN A 425 8.75 -17.18 24.18
CA GLN A 425 9.61 -18.37 24.16
C GLN A 425 10.45 -18.51 25.43
N SER A 426 11.06 -17.42 25.90
CA SER A 426 11.87 -17.46 27.13
C SER A 426 11.04 -17.85 28.36
N ARG A 427 9.79 -17.39 28.43
CA ARG A 427 8.84 -17.79 29.49
C ARG A 427 8.42 -19.26 29.43
N VAL A 428 8.43 -19.89 28.25
CA VAL A 428 8.20 -21.33 28.11
C VAL A 428 9.41 -22.13 28.58
N ASP A 429 10.62 -21.62 28.36
CA ASP A 429 11.86 -22.29 28.77
C ASP A 429 12.13 -22.19 30.29
N ASP A 430 11.64 -21.14 30.95
CA ASP A 430 11.77 -20.94 32.41
C ASP A 430 10.76 -21.75 33.26
N ASP A 431 9.62 -22.15 32.68
CA ASP A 431 8.54 -22.91 33.36
C ASP A 431 8.53 -24.42 33.03
N GLY A 432 9.58 -24.94 32.37
CA GLY A 432 9.74 -26.33 31.90
C GLY A 432 10.42 -27.31 32.85
#